data_AF-A0AAV5ZTI9-F1
#
_entry.id   AF-A0AAV5ZTI9-F1
#
_cell.length_a   1.000
_cell.length_b   1.000
_cell.length_c   1.000
_cell.angle_alpha   90.00
_cell.angle_beta   90.00
_cell.angle_gamma   90.00
#
_symmetry.space_group_name_H-M   'P 1'
#
loop_
_entity.id
_entity.type
_entity.pdbx_description
1 polymer ?
#
loop_
_entity_poly.entity_id
_entity_poly.type
_entity_poly.pdbx_seq_one_letter_code
_entity_poly.pdbx_strand_id
1 'polypeptide(L)' 'MRSLKIRLLLPLSLVLAVIATGTLGYRWLWRDVGGTWMDALFMTVTTITTIGYGEIKPLTTAGRLFTIVLAFTGIGSL' A
#
# COMPACT_ATOMS: atom_id res chain seq x y z
N MET A 1 29.74 1.65 -10.88
CA MET A 1 28.62 2.58 -10.54
C MET A 1 27.26 2.14 -11.10
N ARG A 2 27.13 1.69 -12.37
CA ARG A 2 25.85 1.23 -12.95
C ARG A 2 25.16 0.10 -12.16
N SER A 3 25.93 -0.88 -11.70
CA SER A 3 25.44 -2.00 -10.87
C SER A 3 24.90 -1.56 -9.51
N LEU A 4 25.51 -0.54 -8.89
CA LEU A 4 25.06 0.00 -7.61
C LEU A 4 23.76 0.80 -7.74
N LYS A 5 23.62 1.59 -8.82
CA LYS A 5 22.39 2.33 -9.11
C LYS A 5 21.19 1.39 -9.28
N ILE A 6 21.34 0.29 -10.02
CA ILE A 6 20.25 -0.68 -10.23
C ILE A 6 19.86 -1.39 -8.92
N ARG A 7 20.85 -1.78 -8.10
CA ARG A 7 20.62 -2.44 -6.79
C ARG A 7 19.86 -1.58 -5.78
N LEU A 8 19.88 -0.26 -5.95
CA LEU A 8 19.20 0.69 -5.05
C LEU A 8 17.91 1.25 -5.65
N LEU A 9 17.92 1.60 -6.94
CA LEU A 9 16.78 2.26 -7.58
C LEU A 9 15.62 1.31 -7.87
N LEU A 10 15.90 0.03 -8.15
CA LEU A 10 14.85 -0.96 -8.45
C LEU A 10 13.96 -1.28 -7.24
N PRO A 11 14.48 -1.70 -6.07
CA PRO A 11 13.61 -1.95 -4.91
C PRO A 11 12.88 -0.68 -4.46
N LEU A 12 13.57 0.48 -4.48
CA LEU A 12 12.94 1.75 -4.14
C LEU A 12 11.76 2.07 -5.07
N SER A 13 11.91 1.87 -6.39
CA SER A 13 10.81 2.12 -7.33
C SER A 13 9.66 1.13 -7.14
N LEU A 14 9.95 -0.13 -6.79
CA LEU A 14 8.92 -1.13 -6.46
C LEU A 14 8.13 -0.74 -5.21
N VAL A 15 8.81 -0.35 -4.13
CA VAL A 15 8.15 0.14 -2.90
C VAL A 15 7.27 1.34 -3.20
N LEU A 16 7.77 2.32 -3.95
CA LEU A 16 6.99 3.50 -4.33
C LEU A 16 5.78 3.14 -5.21
N ALA A 17 5.93 2.17 -6.12
CA ALA A 17 4.83 1.68 -6.94
C ALA A 17 3.76 0.96 -6.09
N VAL A 18 4.15 0.15 -5.12
CA VAL A 18 3.22 -0.49 -4.18
C VAL A 18 2.52 0.56 -3.33
N ILE A 19 3.23 1.55 -2.80
CA ILE A 19 2.64 2.65 -2.01
C ILE A 19 1.62 3.42 -2.84
N ALA A 20 1.95 3.77 -4.08
CA ALA A 20 1.04 4.49 -4.97
C ALA A 20 -0.21 3.66 -5.27
N THR A 21 -0.04 2.38 -5.62
CA THR A 21 -1.15 1.47 -5.95
C THR A 21 -2.05 1.22 -4.74
N GLY A 22 -1.46 0.97 -3.57
CA GLY A 22 -2.17 0.83 -2.30
C GLY A 22 -3.00 2.06 -1.95
N THR A 23 -2.37 3.24 -2.03
CA THR A 23 -3.00 4.52 -1.67
C THR A 23 -4.16 4.84 -2.61
N LEU A 24 -3.98 4.66 -3.92
CA LEU A 24 -5.05 4.86 -4.90
C LEU A 24 -6.19 3.85 -4.71
N GLY A 25 -5.87 2.59 -4.45
CA GLY A 25 -6.86 1.54 -4.19
C GLY A 25 -7.71 1.82 -2.96
N TYR A 26 -7.10 2.13 -1.82
CA TYR A 26 -7.85 2.51 -0.61
C TYR A 26 -8.63 3.81 -0.79
N ARG A 27 -8.07 4.82 -1.46
CA ARG A 27 -8.79 6.06 -1.76
C ARG A 27 -10.06 5.81 -2.57
N TRP A 28 -9.99 4.89 -3.54
CA TRP A 28 -11.12 4.49 -4.37
C TRP A 28 -12.13 3.64 -3.58
N LEU A 29 -11.67 2.66 -2.81
CA LEU A 29 -12.51 1.80 -1.96
C LEU A 29 -13.28 2.61 -0.90
N TRP A 30 -12.67 3.67 -0.35
CA TRP A 30 -13.26 4.50 0.69
C TRP A 30 -13.92 5.78 0.17
N ARG A 31 -14.15 5.91 -1.14
CA ARG A 31 -14.76 7.11 -1.72
C ARG A 31 -16.17 7.38 -1.18
N ASP A 32 -16.92 6.33 -0.84
CA ASP A 32 -18.32 6.44 -0.40
C ASP A 32 -18.45 6.54 1.13
N VAL A 33 -17.37 6.30 1.89
CA VAL A 33 -17.33 6.38 3.37
C VAL A 33 -16.47 7.54 3.88
N GLY A 34 -16.07 8.45 2.99
CA GLY A 34 -15.32 9.67 3.35
C GLY A 34 -13.87 9.42 3.78
N GLY A 35 -13.18 8.45 3.18
CA GLY A 35 -11.74 8.24 3.42
C GLY A 35 -10.89 9.36 2.82
N THR A 36 -9.95 9.90 3.61
CA THR A 36 -9.00 10.92 3.14
C THR A 36 -7.82 10.29 2.40
N TRP A 37 -7.06 11.09 1.65
CA TRP A 37 -5.79 10.65 1.06
C TRP A 37 -4.78 10.21 2.11
N MET A 38 -4.77 10.89 3.27
CA MET A 38 -3.89 10.54 4.37
C MET A 38 -4.27 9.20 5.02
N ASP A 39 -5.57 8.93 5.18
CA ASP A 39 -6.06 7.64 5.67
C ASP A 39 -5.60 6.50 4.75
N ALA A 40 -5.75 6.68 3.43
CA ALA A 40 -5.36 5.70 2.43
C ALA A 40 -3.85 5.45 2.39
N LEU A 41 -3.05 6.52 2.47
CA LEU A 41 -1.58 6.42 2.53
C LEU A 41 -1.14 5.72 3.82
N PHE A 42 -1.70 6.12 4.96
CA PHE A 42 -1.38 5.54 6.25
C PHE A 42 -1.76 4.06 6.32
N MET A 43 -2.95 3.69 5.84
CA MET A 43 -3.37 2.29 5.71
C MET A 43 -2.41 1.49 4.83
N THR A 44 -1.99 2.05 3.70
CA THR A 44 -1.04 1.39 2.79
C THR A 44 0.29 1.13 3.47
N VAL A 45 0.90 2.16 4.05
CA VAL A 45 2.21 2.07 4.69
C VAL A 45 2.17 1.08 5.85
N THR A 46 1.20 1.20 6.75
CA THR A 46 1.06 0.30 7.90
C THR A 46 0.77 -1.15 7.50
N THR A 47 0.10 -1.38 6.37
CA THR A 47 -0.13 -2.72 5.81
C THR A 47 1.18 -3.33 5.29
N ILE A 48 1.88 -2.63 4.39
CA ILE A 48 3.07 -3.21 3.73
C ILE A 48 4.28 -3.31 4.66
N THR A 49 4.35 -2.44 5.68
CA THR A 49 5.37 -2.50 6.74
C THR A 49 5.03 -3.47 7.85
N THR A 50 3.88 -4.17 7.76
CA THR A 50 3.41 -5.16 8.76
C THR A 50 3.12 -4.60 10.15
N ILE A 51 3.05 -3.27 10.32
CA ILE A 51 2.70 -2.63 11.59
C ILE A 51 1.23 -2.93 11.95
N GLY A 52 0.32 -2.78 10.99
CA GLY A 52 -1.06 -3.26 11.10
C GLY A 52 -1.87 -2.78 12.31
N TYR A 53 -2.03 -1.46 12.52
CA TYR A 53 -2.86 -0.90 13.60
C TYR A 53 -4.38 -1.22 13.50
N GLY A 54 -4.82 -1.86 12.41
CA GLY A 54 -6.22 -2.14 12.11
C GLY A 54 -6.78 -1.31 10.96
N GLU A 55 -8.06 -1.53 10.62
CA GLU A 55 -8.75 -0.81 9.54
C GLU A 55 -9.00 0.66 9.94
N ILE A 56 -8.47 1.62 9.17
CA ILE A 56 -8.72 3.05 9.41
C ILE A 56 -10.17 3.45 9.07
N LYS A 57 -10.74 2.82 8.04
CA LYS A 57 -12.15 2.92 7.66
C LYS A 57 -12.68 1.52 7.34
N PRO A 58 -14.00 1.28 7.45
CA PRO A 58 -14.57 -0.03 7.22
C PRO A 58 -14.18 -0.61 5.85
N LEU A 59 -13.73 -1.86 5.83
CA LEU A 59 -13.48 -2.60 4.59
C LEU A 59 -14.69 -3.46 4.22
N THR A 60 -15.11 -3.35 2.96
CA THR A 60 -16.00 -4.34 2.33
C THR A 60 -15.23 -5.63 2.04
N THR A 61 -15.93 -6.70 1.62
CA THR A 61 -15.29 -7.94 1.17
C THR A 61 -14.25 -7.68 0.07
N ALA A 62 -14.53 -6.78 -0.88
CA ALA A 62 -13.59 -6.38 -1.91
C ALA A 62 -12.37 -5.64 -1.34
N GLY A 63 -12.59 -4.75 -0.37
CA GLY A 63 -11.51 -4.05 0.33
C GLY A 63 -10.58 -4.98 1.08
N ARG A 64 -11.12 -6.01 1.75
CA ARG A 64 -10.30 -7.05 2.41
C ARG A 64 -9.47 -7.86 1.43
N LEU A 65 -10.06 -8.27 0.31
CA LEU A 65 -9.32 -9.00 -0.73
C LEU A 65 -8.19 -8.13 -1.31
N PHE A 66 -8.47 -6.85 -1.55
CA PHE A 66 -7.46 -5.88 -1.97
C PHE A 66 -6.32 -5.77 -0.94
N THR A 67 -6.63 -5.62 0.35
CA THR A 67 -5.63 -5.55 1.43
C THR A 67 -4.75 -6.80 1.48
N ILE A 68 -5.33 -7.99 1.31
CA ILE A 68 -4.57 -9.26 1.30
C ILE A 68 -3.56 -9.27 0.14
N VAL A 69 -4.00 -8.95 -1.08
CA VAL A 69 -3.12 -8.90 -2.25
C VAL A 69 -2.04 -7.84 -2.05
N LEU A 70 -2.41 -6.66 -1.57
CA LEU A 70 -1.47 -5.57 -1.29
C LEU A 70 -0.42 -5.99 -0.27
N ALA A 71 -0.80 -6.66 0.83
CA ALA A 71 0.13 -7.12 1.85
C ALA A 71 1.18 -8.09 1.30
N PHE A 72 0.76 -9.08 0.50
CA PHE A 72 1.68 -10.03 -0.14
C PHE A 72 2.64 -9.33 -1.12
N THR A 73 2.13 -8.41 -1.94
CA THR A 73 2.97 -7.65 -2.89
C THR A 73 3.91 -6.68 -2.19
N GLY A 74 3.49 -6.07 -1.09
CA GLY A 74 4.25 -5.09 -0.34
C GLY A 74 5.42 -5.70 0.41
N ILE A 75 5.20 -6.82 1.11
CA ILE A 75 6.29 -7.55 1.77
C ILE A 75 7.36 -7.98 0.77
N GLY A 76 6.98 -8.42 -0.43
CA GLY A 76 7.93 -8.80 -1.48
C GLY A 76 8.69 -7.63 -2.12
N SER A 77 8.26 -6.39 -1.89
CA SER A 77 8.90 -5.18 -2.45
C SER A 77 9.93 -4.53 -1.52
N LEU A 78 9.85 -4.81 -0.21
CA LEU A 78 10.74 -4.30 0.83
C LEU A 78 12.07 -5.07 0.86
#